data_AF-A0A6B1E5H9-F1
#
_entry.id   AF-A0A6B1E5H9-F1
#
_cell.length_a   1.000
_cell.length_b   1.000
_cell.length_c   1.000
_cell.angle_alpha   90.00
_cell.angle_beta   90.00
_cell.angle_gamma   90.00
#
_symmetry.space_group_name_H-M   'P 1'
#
loop_
_entity.id
_entity.type
_entity.pdbx_description
1 polymer ?
#
loop_
_entity_poly.entity_id
_entity_poly.type
_entity_poly.pdbx_seq_one_letter_code
_entity_poly.pdbx_strand_id
1 'polypeptide(L)'
;MAIDSIIEFDCAPKRALSAAGIVQRLKERAQAESVIASHRASDDQRPIAEMHFEFSRSTPGNPGAIQLIAVSDVLEYASDLDDYARHCQACPASRGIAYGCVGFVRYPISALAENWLLERLPVPDEPLVWLLLKQGIQKLGYDGASLRALRQSDANRSYFELAAAPRRRLGELRVSGDQALEMILGVGERIIPNHSGILLLFFGAIDRDLEAQQIQEISSYAPDIRQRAAFTLDLPANPDGCIRELAALFHALYVAWKLNVPLFIDA
;
A
#
# COMPACT_ATOMS: atom_id res chain seq x y z
N MET A 1 1.56 -1.87 12.98
CA MET A 1 2.48 -2.07 11.83
C MET A 1 1.67 -1.94 10.56
N ALA A 2 2.29 -1.49 9.47
CA ALA A 2 1.63 -1.30 8.19
C ALA A 2 2.64 -1.47 7.06
N ILE A 3 2.15 -1.82 5.88
CA ILE A 3 2.88 -1.73 4.62
C ILE A 3 2.82 -0.28 4.17
N ASP A 4 3.94 0.40 4.05
CA ASP A 4 3.98 1.76 3.50
C ASP A 4 4.17 1.71 1.99
N SER A 5 3.58 2.69 1.30
CA SER A 5 3.76 2.89 -0.13
C SER A 5 4.05 4.36 -0.44
N ILE A 6 4.98 4.61 -1.35
CA ILE A 6 5.39 5.96 -1.73
C ILE A 6 5.58 6.04 -3.24
N ILE A 7 4.86 6.94 -3.91
CA ILE A 7 5.11 7.23 -5.33
C ILE A 7 6.43 8.00 -5.43
N GLU A 8 7.48 7.49 -6.09
CA GLU A 8 8.82 8.13 -6.17
C GLU A 8 8.89 9.32 -7.16
N PHE A 9 7.85 10.16 -7.19
CA PHE A 9 7.84 11.41 -7.96
C PHE A 9 8.73 12.47 -7.30
N ASP A 10 9.69 13.02 -8.05
CA ASP A 10 10.60 14.06 -7.59
C ASP A 10 9.86 15.40 -7.41
N CYS A 11 9.82 15.90 -6.17
CA CYS A 11 9.12 17.13 -5.81
C CYS A 11 9.85 17.86 -4.68
N ALA A 12 9.58 19.17 -4.55
CA ALA A 12 10.23 20.01 -3.55
C ALA A 12 10.15 19.46 -2.11
N PRO A 13 8.98 18.97 -1.61
CA PRO A 13 8.91 18.36 -0.28
C PRO A 13 9.88 17.18 -0.09
N LYS A 14 9.98 16.28 -1.08
CA LYS A 14 10.87 15.11 -0.98
C LYS A 14 12.34 15.46 -1.08
N ARG A 15 12.70 16.51 -1.83
CA ARG A 15 14.09 17.00 -1.86
C ARG A 15 14.49 17.65 -0.54
N ALA A 16 13.56 18.33 0.13
CA ALA A 16 13.81 18.99 1.40
C ALA A 16 13.81 18.02 2.60
N LEU A 17 12.82 17.13 2.67
CA LEU A 17 12.55 16.30 3.85
C LEU A 17 12.88 14.81 3.67
N SER A 18 13.26 14.39 2.45
CA SER A 18 13.32 12.98 2.02
C SER A 18 11.96 12.25 2.02
N ALA A 19 11.85 11.17 1.24
CA ALA A 19 10.63 10.35 1.23
C ALA A 19 10.40 9.68 2.60
N ALA A 20 11.43 9.08 3.19
CA ALA A 20 11.36 8.44 4.50
C ALA A 20 11.06 9.45 5.61
N GLY A 21 11.66 10.64 5.57
CA GLY A 21 11.41 11.69 6.56
C GLY A 21 9.99 12.26 6.50
N ILE A 22 9.35 12.27 5.32
CA ILE A 22 7.91 12.58 5.19
C ILE A 22 7.06 11.49 5.82
N VAL A 23 7.32 10.21 5.52
CA VAL A 23 6.56 9.08 6.10
C VAL A 23 6.66 9.09 7.62
N GLN A 24 7.87 9.30 8.17
CA GLN A 24 8.08 9.33 9.61
C GLN A 24 7.26 10.45 10.27
N ARG A 25 7.32 11.67 9.75
CA ARG A 25 6.54 12.81 10.27
C ARG A 25 5.04 12.59 10.19
N LEU A 26 4.55 11.98 9.11
CA LEU A 26 3.12 11.64 8.97
C LEU A 26 2.68 10.62 10.01
N LYS A 27 3.48 9.57 10.23
CA LYS A 27 3.21 8.54 11.26
C LYS A 27 3.21 9.14 12.66
N GLU A 28 4.21 9.95 12.96
CA GLU A 28 4.37 10.63 14.25
C GLU A 28 3.22 11.60 14.52
N ARG A 29 2.81 12.39 13.54
CA ARG A 29 1.63 13.27 13.63
C ARG A 29 0.37 12.45 13.91
N ALA A 30 0.11 11.40 13.13
CA ALA A 30 -1.06 10.55 13.32
C ALA A 30 -1.07 9.85 14.69
N GLN A 31 0.10 9.45 15.19
CA GLN A 31 0.25 8.89 16.54
C GLN A 31 -0.06 9.92 17.62
N ALA A 32 0.51 11.13 17.52
CA ALA A 32 0.25 12.24 18.44
C ALA A 32 -1.25 12.59 18.48
N GLU A 33 -1.89 12.72 17.32
CA GLU A 33 -3.33 12.98 17.20
C GLU A 33 -4.19 11.88 17.83
N SER A 34 -3.81 10.60 17.63
CA SER A 34 -4.48 9.45 18.25
C SER A 34 -4.37 9.47 19.78
N VAL A 35 -3.19 9.80 20.32
CA VAL A 35 -2.97 9.94 21.77
C VAL A 35 -3.85 11.07 22.32
N ILE A 36 -3.84 12.24 21.68
CA ILE A 36 -4.69 13.38 22.07
C ILE A 36 -6.16 12.96 22.08
N ALA A 37 -6.63 12.32 21.01
CA ALA A 37 -8.02 11.88 20.90
C ALA A 37 -8.41 10.89 22.03
N SER A 38 -7.52 9.97 22.38
CA SER A 38 -7.73 9.01 23.49
C SER A 38 -7.83 9.70 24.86
N HIS A 39 -6.94 10.68 25.13
CA HIS A 39 -7.02 11.48 26.36
C HIS A 39 -8.33 12.27 26.44
N ARG A 40 -8.72 12.94 25.35
CA ARG A 40 -9.97 13.70 25.29
C ARG A 40 -11.20 12.81 25.45
N ALA A 41 -11.20 11.59 24.90
CA ALA A 41 -12.27 10.61 25.10
C ALA A 41 -12.39 10.15 26.56
N SER A 42 -11.31 10.28 27.35
CA SER A 42 -11.26 9.96 28.78
C SER A 42 -11.54 11.19 29.67
N ASP A 43 -12.02 12.29 29.09
CA ASP A 43 -12.25 13.60 29.74
C ASP A 43 -10.99 14.20 30.40
N ASP A 44 -9.80 13.82 29.92
CA ASP A 44 -8.56 14.47 30.31
C ASP A 44 -8.43 15.78 29.53
N GLN A 45 -8.54 16.92 30.23
CA GLN A 45 -8.49 18.27 29.66
C GLN A 45 -7.10 18.93 29.76
N ARG A 46 -6.05 18.20 30.14
CA ARG A 46 -4.70 18.76 30.25
C ARG A 46 -4.23 19.37 28.91
N PRO A 47 -3.39 20.43 28.94
CA PRO A 47 -2.75 20.97 27.73
C PRO A 47 -1.92 19.91 26.99
N ILE A 48 -1.79 20.04 25.66
CA ILE A 48 -1.00 19.13 24.83
C ILE A 48 0.47 19.04 25.30
N ALA A 49 1.02 20.15 25.80
CA ALA A 49 2.38 20.22 26.35
C ALA A 49 2.59 19.34 27.60
N GLU A 50 1.53 18.90 28.26
CA GLU A 50 1.59 18.01 29.43
C GLU A 50 1.30 16.54 29.07
N MET A 51 0.92 16.27 27.82
CA MET A 51 0.65 14.93 27.34
C MET A 51 1.95 14.23 26.92
N HIS A 52 2.07 12.97 27.34
CA HIS A 52 3.22 12.14 27.04
C HIS A 52 2.75 10.74 26.67
N PHE A 53 3.54 10.04 25.87
CA PHE A 53 3.36 8.61 25.67
C PHE A 53 4.68 7.87 25.87
N GLU A 54 4.54 6.63 26.33
CA GLU A 54 5.67 5.73 26.54
C GLU A 54 6.01 5.03 25.23
N PHE A 55 7.24 5.23 24.76
CA PHE A 55 7.80 4.46 23.66
C PHE A 55 8.74 3.42 24.23
N SER A 56 8.40 2.14 24.08
CA SER A 56 9.28 1.03 24.43
C SER A 56 9.78 0.35 23.15
N ARG A 57 11.11 0.33 22.98
CA ARG A 57 11.74 -0.39 21.88
C ARG A 57 12.34 -1.69 22.42
N SER A 58 11.55 -2.76 22.40
CA SER A 58 11.98 -4.08 22.85
C SER A 58 12.84 -4.74 21.76
N THR A 59 14.11 -4.99 22.03
CA THR A 59 14.94 -5.93 21.26
C THR A 59 14.94 -7.30 21.93
N PRO A 60 15.06 -8.41 21.19
CA PRO A 60 15.12 -9.75 21.79
C PRO A 60 16.27 -9.83 22.80
N GLY A 61 15.97 -10.08 24.08
CA GLY A 61 16.96 -10.26 25.15
C GLY A 61 17.25 -9.03 26.01
N ASN A 62 16.68 -7.86 25.72
CA ASN A 62 16.76 -6.69 26.60
C ASN A 62 15.39 -6.00 26.68
N PRO A 63 14.72 -5.94 27.85
CA PRO A 63 13.54 -5.11 27.99
C PRO A 63 13.97 -3.66 27.74
N GLY A 64 13.53 -3.12 26.60
CA GLY A 64 13.96 -1.80 26.14
C GLY A 64 13.71 -0.73 27.18
N ALA A 65 14.57 0.29 27.22
CA ALA A 65 14.33 1.48 28.03
C ALA A 65 12.99 2.11 27.58
N ILE A 66 12.10 2.36 28.53
CA ILE A 66 10.89 3.14 28.30
C ILE A 66 11.33 4.59 28.16
N GLN A 67 11.15 5.17 26.98
CA GLN A 67 11.36 6.58 26.75
C GLN A 67 10.02 7.30 26.80
N LEU A 68 9.92 8.29 27.69
CA LEU A 68 8.77 9.18 27.73
C LEU A 68 8.96 10.25 26.64
N ILE A 69 8.02 10.34 25.70
CA ILE A 69 8.06 11.32 24.61
C ILE A 69 6.92 12.31 24.80
N ALA A 70 7.22 13.61 24.80
CA ALA A 70 6.22 14.67 24.88
C ALA A 70 5.48 14.82 23.55
N VAL A 71 4.15 14.92 23.60
CA VAL A 71 3.32 15.07 22.40
C VAL A 71 3.62 16.37 21.66
N SER A 72 3.98 17.44 22.38
CA SER A 72 4.39 18.72 21.80
C SER A 72 5.57 18.59 20.85
N ASP A 73 6.61 17.86 21.26
CA ASP A 73 7.86 17.74 20.51
C ASP A 73 7.63 16.98 19.19
N VAL A 74 6.75 15.99 19.24
CA VAL A 74 6.34 15.20 18.06
C VAL A 74 5.56 16.07 17.08
N LEU A 75 4.63 16.89 17.57
CA LEU A 75 3.87 17.81 16.72
C LEU A 75 4.76 18.92 16.14
N GLU A 76 5.71 19.44 16.91
CA GLU A 76 6.69 20.42 16.45
C GLU A 76 7.57 19.83 15.34
N TYR A 77 8.12 18.62 15.52
CA TYR A 77 8.87 17.94 14.48
C TYR A 77 8.04 17.67 13.22
N ALA A 78 6.77 17.28 13.40
CA ALA A 78 5.87 17.08 12.27
C ALA A 78 5.45 18.38 11.60
N SER A 79 5.55 19.55 12.24
CA SER A 79 5.12 20.84 11.70
C SER A 79 5.92 21.27 10.47
N ASP A 80 7.13 20.71 10.27
CA ASP A 80 7.90 20.84 9.03
C ASP A 80 7.07 20.50 7.77
N LEU A 81 6.08 19.61 7.88
CA LEU A 81 5.19 19.28 6.77
C LEU A 81 4.30 20.45 6.34
N ASP A 82 3.96 21.36 7.24
CA ASP A 82 3.00 22.42 6.95
C ASP A 82 3.60 23.47 5.98
N ASP A 83 4.90 23.74 6.10
CA ASP A 83 5.65 24.62 5.20
C ASP A 83 5.63 24.15 3.74
N TYR A 84 5.58 22.82 3.55
CA TYR A 84 5.65 22.21 2.23
C TYR A 84 4.31 21.72 1.69
N ALA A 85 3.24 21.69 2.51
CA ALA A 85 1.92 21.19 2.13
C ALA A 85 1.35 21.88 0.88
N ARG A 86 1.60 23.18 0.71
CA ARG A 86 1.17 23.96 -0.47
C ARG A 86 1.72 23.43 -1.78
N HIS A 87 2.91 22.81 -1.78
CA HIS A 87 3.51 22.23 -2.98
C HIS A 87 2.75 20.97 -3.46
N CYS A 88 1.93 20.37 -2.60
CA CYS A 88 1.13 19.20 -2.96
C CYS A 88 -0.13 19.55 -3.75
N GLN A 89 -0.67 20.78 -3.65
CA GLN A 89 -1.96 21.17 -4.25
C GLN A 89 -2.00 20.94 -5.77
N ALA A 90 -0.90 21.21 -6.47
CA ALA A 90 -0.77 21.00 -7.91
C ALA A 90 0.07 19.75 -8.27
N CYS A 91 0.49 18.97 -7.28
CA CYS A 91 1.35 17.81 -7.51
C CYS A 91 0.50 16.63 -7.99
N PRO A 92 0.78 16.04 -9.17
CA PRO A 92 -0.03 14.94 -9.69
C PRO A 92 0.10 13.67 -8.84
N ALA A 93 1.23 13.48 -8.15
CA ALA A 93 1.43 12.35 -7.24
C ALA A 93 0.64 12.49 -5.93
N SER A 94 0.14 13.68 -5.59
CA SER A 94 -0.55 13.95 -4.31
C SER A 94 -1.94 13.33 -4.22
N ARG A 95 -2.53 12.94 -5.36
CA ARG A 95 -3.91 12.43 -5.43
C ARG A 95 -4.95 13.40 -4.82
N GLY A 96 -4.67 14.70 -4.88
CA GLY A 96 -5.59 15.77 -4.46
C GLY A 96 -5.53 16.16 -2.99
N ILE A 97 -4.66 15.53 -2.19
CA ILE A 97 -4.46 15.85 -0.77
C ILE A 97 -2.98 16.05 -0.45
N ALA A 98 -2.67 16.86 0.56
CA ALA A 98 -1.29 17.06 1.01
C ALA A 98 -0.65 15.71 1.34
N TYR A 99 0.54 15.46 0.77
CA TYR A 99 1.29 14.21 0.93
C TYR A 99 0.57 12.92 0.51
N GLY A 100 -0.53 12.99 -0.25
CA GLY A 100 -1.24 11.79 -0.69
C GLY A 100 -0.44 10.89 -1.64
N CYS A 101 0.79 11.24 -2.01
CA CYS A 101 1.73 10.30 -2.63
C CYS A 101 2.22 9.19 -1.70
N VAL A 102 1.96 9.32 -0.39
CA VAL A 102 2.20 8.31 0.65
C VAL A 102 0.88 7.59 0.94
N GLY A 103 0.95 6.27 1.16
CA GLY A 103 -0.19 5.46 1.58
C GLY A 103 0.26 4.32 2.48
N PHE A 104 -0.70 3.68 3.15
CA PHE A 104 -0.44 2.59 4.07
C PHE A 104 -1.53 1.51 3.97
N VAL A 105 -1.14 0.25 4.14
CA VAL A 105 -2.04 -0.88 4.35
C VAL A 105 -1.74 -1.47 5.73
N ARG A 106 -2.69 -1.34 6.64
CA ARG A 106 -2.49 -1.76 8.04
C ARG A 106 -2.59 -3.27 8.15
N TYR A 107 -1.76 -3.80 9.05
CA TYR A 107 -1.88 -5.17 9.50
C TYR A 107 -2.85 -5.28 10.68
N PRO A 108 -3.47 -6.46 10.88
CA PRO A 108 -3.44 -7.61 9.98
C PRO A 108 -4.23 -7.38 8.69
N ILE A 109 -3.78 -7.97 7.57
CA ILE A 109 -4.59 -8.03 6.34
C ILE A 109 -5.83 -8.85 6.64
N SER A 110 -7.00 -8.27 6.37
CA SER A 110 -8.28 -8.88 6.75
C SER A 110 -8.66 -10.04 5.83
N ALA A 111 -9.46 -10.96 6.36
CA ALA A 111 -10.02 -12.07 5.59
C ALA A 111 -10.85 -11.56 4.39
N LEU A 112 -11.59 -10.46 4.58
CA LEU A 112 -12.39 -9.84 3.52
C LEU A 112 -11.52 -9.26 2.42
N ALA A 113 -10.42 -8.59 2.77
CA ALA A 113 -9.48 -8.03 1.82
C ALA A 113 -8.79 -9.09 0.96
N GLU A 114 -8.35 -10.21 1.56
CA GLU A 114 -7.73 -11.29 0.79
C GLU A 114 -8.70 -11.94 -0.21
N ASN A 115 -9.94 -12.18 0.21
CA ASN A 115 -10.96 -12.71 -0.70
C ASN A 115 -11.30 -11.72 -1.81
N TRP A 116 -11.46 -10.43 -1.47
CA TRP A 116 -11.70 -9.37 -2.44
C TRP A 116 -10.58 -9.28 -3.48
N LEU A 117 -9.31 -9.35 -3.06
CA LEU A 117 -8.16 -9.39 -3.99
C LEU A 117 -8.26 -10.56 -4.97
N LEU A 118 -8.58 -11.77 -4.47
CA LEU A 118 -8.71 -12.96 -5.31
C LEU A 118 -9.86 -12.84 -6.29
N GLU A 119 -10.99 -12.25 -5.89
CA GLU A 119 -12.15 -12.03 -6.76
C GLU A 119 -11.85 -11.09 -7.94
N ARG A 120 -10.85 -10.23 -7.81
CA ARG A 120 -10.44 -9.33 -8.89
C ARG A 120 -9.62 -10.01 -9.96
N LEU A 121 -8.97 -11.14 -9.69
CA LEU A 121 -8.13 -11.82 -10.69
C LEU A 121 -8.91 -12.17 -11.98
N PRO A 122 -8.27 -12.07 -13.16
CA PRO A 122 -8.89 -12.40 -14.44
C PRO A 122 -9.33 -13.86 -14.48
N VAL A 123 -10.46 -14.09 -15.15
CA VAL A 123 -11.05 -15.42 -15.37
C VAL A 123 -10.81 -15.88 -16.81
N PRO A 124 -10.99 -17.18 -17.14
CA PRO A 124 -10.74 -17.69 -18.49
C PRO A 124 -11.50 -16.98 -19.62
N ASP A 125 -12.62 -16.32 -19.31
CA ASP A 125 -13.41 -15.52 -20.27
C ASP A 125 -12.70 -14.21 -20.67
N GLU A 126 -11.63 -13.83 -19.97
CA GLU A 126 -10.70 -12.74 -20.31
C GLU A 126 -9.36 -13.35 -20.79
N PRO A 127 -9.33 -14.02 -21.96
CA PRO A 127 -8.31 -15.02 -22.28
C PRO A 127 -6.88 -14.47 -22.33
N LEU A 128 -6.68 -13.24 -22.82
CA LEU A 128 -5.35 -12.64 -22.93
C LEU A 128 -4.76 -12.30 -21.55
N VAL A 129 -5.53 -11.63 -20.69
CA VAL A 129 -5.08 -11.22 -19.35
C VAL A 129 -4.96 -12.44 -18.44
N TRP A 130 -5.88 -13.41 -18.56
CA TRP A 130 -5.79 -14.68 -17.83
C TRP A 130 -4.57 -15.51 -18.23
N LEU A 131 -4.26 -15.61 -19.54
CA LEU A 131 -3.07 -16.30 -20.00
C LEU A 131 -1.79 -15.61 -19.49
N LEU A 132 -1.78 -14.28 -19.48
CA LEU A 132 -0.67 -13.50 -18.92
C LEU A 132 -0.48 -13.76 -17.41
N LEU A 133 -1.57 -13.78 -16.64
CA LEU A 133 -1.53 -14.14 -15.21
C LEU A 133 -0.97 -15.55 -15.01
N LYS A 134 -1.49 -16.52 -15.77
CA LYS A 134 -1.04 -17.92 -15.70
C LYS A 134 0.45 -18.04 -16.00
N GLN A 135 0.93 -17.36 -17.05
CA GLN A 135 2.36 -17.34 -17.38
C GLN A 135 3.18 -16.63 -16.31
N GLY A 136 2.70 -15.53 -15.75
CA GLY A 136 3.35 -14.80 -14.65
C GLY A 136 3.57 -15.72 -13.44
N ILE A 137 2.51 -16.37 -12.96
CA ILE A 137 2.60 -17.31 -11.82
C ILE A 137 3.55 -18.46 -12.12
N GLN A 138 3.47 -19.07 -13.29
CA GLN A 138 4.26 -20.26 -13.63
C GLN A 138 5.73 -19.96 -13.94
N LYS A 139 6.03 -18.83 -14.60
CA LYS A 139 7.38 -18.50 -15.05
C LYS A 139 8.15 -17.63 -14.07
N LEU A 140 7.47 -16.71 -13.37
CA LEU A 140 8.10 -15.83 -12.39
C LEU A 140 8.18 -16.48 -10.99
N GLY A 141 7.54 -17.64 -10.82
CA GLY A 141 7.68 -18.44 -9.61
C GLY A 141 6.89 -17.90 -8.42
N TYR A 142 5.80 -17.17 -8.66
CA TYR A 142 4.91 -16.73 -7.59
C TYR A 142 4.16 -17.92 -6.98
N ASP A 143 4.77 -18.60 -6.02
CA ASP A 143 4.24 -19.79 -5.35
C ASP A 143 3.65 -19.47 -3.96
N GLY A 144 3.78 -18.21 -3.52
CA GLY A 144 3.32 -17.69 -2.24
C GLY A 144 4.15 -18.18 -1.05
N ALA A 145 5.34 -18.77 -1.26
CA ALA A 145 6.14 -19.34 -0.20
C ALA A 145 6.59 -18.28 0.83
N SER A 146 6.94 -17.09 0.37
CA SER A 146 7.39 -16.00 1.25
C SER A 146 6.28 -15.55 2.20
N LEU A 147 5.07 -15.32 1.68
CA LEU A 147 3.90 -14.92 2.46
C LEU A 147 3.41 -16.05 3.38
N ARG A 148 3.48 -17.30 2.91
CA ARG A 148 3.14 -18.47 3.72
C ARG A 148 4.09 -18.65 4.90
N ALA A 149 5.39 -18.41 4.71
CA ALA A 149 6.36 -18.43 5.80
C ALA A 149 6.04 -17.35 6.84
N LEU A 150 5.63 -16.15 6.40
CA LEU A 150 5.20 -15.07 7.29
C LEU A 150 3.97 -15.47 8.11
N ARG A 151 2.98 -16.13 7.49
CA ARG A 151 1.82 -16.72 8.20
C ARG A 151 2.16 -17.86 9.14
N GLN A 152 3.24 -18.58 8.91
CA GLN A 152 3.63 -19.70 9.78
C GLN A 152 4.52 -19.25 10.94
N SER A 153 4.96 -17.99 10.95
CA SER A 153 5.71 -17.42 12.06
C SER A 153 4.85 -17.29 13.32
N ASP A 154 5.49 -17.27 14.49
CA ASP A 154 4.80 -17.03 15.78
C ASP A 154 4.05 -15.69 15.81
N ALA A 155 4.42 -14.76 14.93
CA ALA A 155 3.79 -13.46 14.74
C ALA A 155 2.64 -13.46 13.70
N ASN A 156 2.13 -14.62 13.26
CA ASN A 156 1.10 -14.73 12.21
C ASN A 156 -0.06 -13.74 12.37
N ARG A 157 -0.64 -13.68 13.58
CA ARG A 157 -1.79 -12.81 13.88
C ARG A 157 -1.47 -11.32 13.79
N SER A 158 -0.20 -10.95 13.77
CA SER A 158 0.26 -9.58 13.57
C SER A 158 0.23 -9.16 12.12
N TYR A 159 0.21 -10.09 11.15
CA TYR A 159 0.25 -9.80 9.71
C TYR A 159 -1.04 -10.20 8.98
N PHE A 160 -1.68 -11.29 9.39
CA PHE A 160 -2.87 -11.82 8.72
C PHE A 160 -3.95 -12.21 9.72
N GLU A 161 -5.20 -11.96 9.33
CA GLU A 161 -6.35 -12.45 10.08
C GLU A 161 -6.55 -13.96 9.86
N LEU A 162 -6.35 -14.42 8.61
CA LEU A 162 -6.48 -15.81 8.24
C LEU A 162 -5.18 -16.59 8.46
N ALA A 163 -5.27 -17.67 9.24
CA ALA A 163 -4.17 -18.59 9.47
C ALA A 163 -3.75 -19.36 8.20
N ALA A 164 -4.66 -19.52 7.24
CA ALA A 164 -4.39 -20.12 5.93
C ALA A 164 -4.99 -19.23 4.84
N ALA A 165 -4.20 -18.94 3.81
CA ALA A 165 -4.65 -18.09 2.72
C ALA A 165 -5.85 -18.70 1.97
N PRO A 166 -6.86 -17.89 1.61
CA PRO A 166 -7.96 -18.33 0.77
C PRO A 166 -7.44 -18.72 -0.61
N ARG A 167 -8.22 -19.50 -1.36
CA ARG A 167 -7.86 -19.95 -2.71
C ARG A 167 -9.04 -19.79 -3.65
N ARG A 168 -8.77 -19.32 -4.86
CA ARG A 168 -9.75 -19.21 -5.95
C ARG A 168 -9.34 -20.09 -7.11
N ARG A 169 -10.32 -20.76 -7.71
CA ARG A 169 -10.15 -21.50 -8.97
C ARG A 169 -10.52 -20.59 -10.13
N LEU A 170 -9.61 -20.45 -11.10
CA LEU A 170 -9.73 -19.64 -12.30
C LEU A 170 -9.55 -20.55 -13.53
N GLY A 171 -10.56 -21.39 -13.82
CA GLY A 171 -10.44 -22.47 -14.80
C GLY A 171 -9.60 -23.65 -14.27
N GLU A 172 -8.51 -24.00 -14.96
CA GLU A 172 -7.54 -24.98 -14.47
C GLU A 172 -6.52 -24.41 -13.48
N LEU A 173 -6.39 -23.08 -13.40
CA LEU A 173 -5.47 -22.42 -12.48
C LEU A 173 -6.09 -22.30 -11.09
N ARG A 174 -5.31 -22.54 -10.05
CA ARG A 174 -5.68 -22.27 -8.65
C ARG A 174 -4.71 -21.26 -8.08
N VAL A 175 -5.22 -20.13 -7.60
CA VAL A 175 -4.42 -19.03 -7.04
C VAL A 175 -4.78 -18.85 -5.58
N SER A 176 -3.79 -18.72 -4.70
CA SER A 176 -3.99 -18.39 -3.28
C SER A 176 -3.83 -16.90 -2.99
N GLY A 177 -4.37 -16.46 -1.85
CA GLY A 177 -4.13 -15.10 -1.32
C GLY A 177 -2.64 -14.82 -1.14
N ASP A 178 -1.85 -15.81 -0.73
CA ASP A 178 -0.39 -15.71 -0.65
C ASP A 178 0.24 -15.35 -2.00
N GLN A 179 -0.15 -16.03 -3.08
CA GLN A 179 0.37 -15.74 -4.42
C GLN A 179 -0.08 -14.36 -4.91
N ALA A 180 -1.34 -13.99 -4.64
CA ALA A 180 -1.87 -12.68 -5.01
C ALA A 180 -1.10 -11.54 -4.32
N LEU A 181 -0.83 -11.68 -3.02
CA LEU A 181 -0.06 -10.71 -2.25
C LEU A 181 1.42 -10.74 -2.60
N GLU A 182 2.00 -11.90 -2.90
CA GLU A 182 3.40 -12.00 -3.35
C GLU A 182 3.64 -11.26 -4.67
N MET A 183 2.69 -11.30 -5.61
CA MET A 183 2.79 -10.52 -6.84
C MET A 183 2.86 -9.00 -6.58
N ILE A 184 2.25 -8.54 -5.49
CA ILE A 184 2.19 -7.12 -5.10
C ILE A 184 3.40 -6.75 -4.24
N LEU A 185 3.73 -7.55 -3.23
CA LEU A 185 4.66 -7.22 -2.16
C LEU A 185 6.02 -7.93 -2.29
N GLY A 186 6.06 -9.07 -2.98
CA GLY A 186 7.23 -9.94 -3.07
C GLY A 186 8.19 -9.61 -4.22
N VAL A 187 7.92 -8.56 -4.99
CA VAL A 187 8.71 -8.17 -6.17
C VAL A 187 9.86 -7.20 -5.86
N GLY A 188 10.13 -6.98 -4.56
CA GLY A 188 11.15 -6.08 -4.03
C GLY A 188 10.59 -4.73 -3.59
N GLU A 189 11.46 -3.89 -3.04
CA GLU A 189 11.08 -2.59 -2.46
C GLU A 189 10.56 -1.57 -3.48
N ARG A 190 10.81 -1.78 -4.78
CA ARG A 190 10.41 -0.86 -5.85
C ARG A 190 9.64 -1.58 -6.94
N ILE A 191 8.37 -1.22 -7.08
CA ILE A 191 7.57 -1.61 -8.22
C ILE A 191 7.82 -0.62 -9.35
N ILE A 192 8.51 -1.09 -10.39
CA ILE A 192 8.74 -0.30 -11.60
C ILE A 192 7.43 -0.12 -12.39
N PRO A 193 7.29 0.96 -13.19
CA PRO A 193 6.05 1.27 -13.92
C PRO A 193 5.49 0.10 -14.74
N ASN A 194 6.35 -0.66 -15.43
CA ASN A 194 5.89 -1.77 -16.26
C ASN A 194 5.19 -2.86 -15.43
N HIS A 195 5.74 -3.19 -14.26
CA HIS A 195 5.10 -4.14 -13.33
C HIS A 195 3.81 -3.55 -12.74
N SER A 196 3.79 -2.23 -12.42
CA SER A 196 2.56 -1.56 -12.00
C SER A 196 1.44 -1.73 -13.02
N GLY A 197 1.72 -1.54 -14.31
CA GLY A 197 0.74 -1.73 -15.39
C GLY A 197 0.16 -3.15 -15.41
N ILE A 198 1.01 -4.16 -15.26
CA ILE A 198 0.59 -5.56 -15.20
C ILE A 198 -0.26 -5.87 -13.96
N LEU A 199 0.13 -5.35 -12.78
CA LEU A 199 -0.68 -5.50 -11.57
C LEU A 199 -2.05 -4.82 -11.72
N LEU A 200 -2.10 -3.63 -12.29
CA LEU A 200 -3.36 -2.92 -12.53
C LEU A 200 -4.29 -3.73 -13.46
N LEU A 201 -3.74 -4.38 -14.50
CA LEU A 201 -4.49 -5.33 -15.33
C LEU A 201 -4.97 -6.53 -14.51
N PHE A 202 -4.06 -7.21 -13.80
CA PHE A 202 -4.40 -8.42 -13.03
C PHE A 202 -5.43 -8.21 -11.94
N PHE A 203 -5.52 -7.02 -11.37
CA PHE A 203 -6.49 -6.69 -10.33
C PHE A 203 -7.65 -5.80 -10.82
N GLY A 204 -7.73 -5.54 -12.13
CA GLY A 204 -8.90 -4.91 -12.74
C GLY A 204 -9.05 -3.44 -12.36
N ALA A 205 -7.92 -2.83 -12.01
CA ALA A 205 -7.84 -1.41 -11.70
C ALA A 205 -7.75 -0.53 -12.96
N ILE A 206 -7.52 -1.14 -14.12
CA ILE A 206 -7.70 -0.57 -15.45
C ILE A 206 -8.46 -1.59 -16.32
N ASP A 207 -8.99 -1.13 -17.46
CA ASP A 207 -9.75 -1.96 -18.39
C ASP A 207 -8.95 -3.18 -18.88
N ARG A 208 -9.67 -4.29 -19.07
CA ARG A 208 -9.15 -5.58 -19.55
C ARG A 208 -9.66 -5.95 -20.93
N ASP A 209 -10.66 -5.24 -21.44
CA ASP A 209 -11.14 -5.42 -22.81
C ASP A 209 -10.14 -4.75 -23.77
N LEU A 210 -8.99 -5.40 -23.91
CA LEU A 210 -7.82 -4.89 -24.61
C LEU A 210 -7.30 -5.93 -25.59
N GLU A 211 -6.84 -5.44 -26.74
CA GLU A 211 -6.11 -6.25 -27.70
C GLU A 211 -4.68 -6.53 -27.23
N ALA A 212 -4.05 -7.56 -27.80
CA ALA A 212 -2.70 -7.99 -27.43
C ALA A 212 -1.65 -6.85 -27.54
N GLN A 213 -1.77 -5.99 -28.55
CA GLN A 213 -0.89 -4.84 -28.72
C GLN A 213 -1.07 -3.83 -27.57
N GLN A 214 -2.30 -3.57 -27.15
CA GLN A 214 -2.56 -2.65 -26.05
C GLN A 214 -2.01 -3.19 -24.72
N ILE A 215 -2.10 -4.49 -24.49
CA ILE A 215 -1.48 -5.15 -23.32
C ILE A 215 0.04 -5.00 -23.35
N GLN A 216 0.66 -5.18 -24.52
CA GLN A 216 2.10 -4.94 -24.68
C GLN A 216 2.46 -3.48 -24.40
N GLU A 217 1.67 -2.53 -24.89
CA GLU A 217 1.83 -1.09 -24.67
C GLU A 217 1.61 -0.66 -23.20
N ILE A 218 0.87 -1.43 -22.39
CA ILE A 218 0.80 -1.22 -20.94
C ILE A 218 2.12 -1.60 -20.27
N SER A 219 2.69 -2.72 -20.72
CA SER A 219 3.94 -3.28 -20.19
C SER A 219 5.21 -2.61 -20.72
N SER A 220 5.10 -1.93 -21.86
CA SER A 220 6.15 -1.11 -22.48
C SER A 220 5.82 0.36 -22.22
N TYR A 221 6.81 1.24 -22.27
CA TYR A 221 6.63 2.64 -21.89
C TYR A 221 5.87 3.46 -22.98
N ALA A 222 4.64 3.07 -23.35
CA ALA A 222 3.82 3.80 -24.32
C ALA A 222 3.03 4.94 -23.63
N PRO A 223 3.33 6.22 -23.90
CA PRO A 223 2.68 7.35 -23.22
C PRO A 223 1.17 7.42 -23.47
N ASP A 224 0.73 7.05 -24.67
CA ASP A 224 -0.65 7.24 -25.14
C ASP A 224 -1.66 6.34 -24.41
N ILE A 225 -1.28 5.09 -24.12
CA ILE A 225 -2.13 4.19 -23.34
C ILE A 225 -2.24 4.67 -21.90
N ARG A 226 -1.11 5.08 -21.30
CA ARG A 226 -1.12 5.61 -19.94
C ARG A 226 -2.09 6.76 -19.85
N GLN A 227 -2.00 7.74 -20.75
CA GLN A 227 -2.89 8.90 -20.72
C GLN A 227 -4.39 8.54 -20.83
N ARG A 228 -4.74 7.55 -21.68
CA ARG A 228 -6.13 7.17 -21.93
C ARG A 228 -6.73 6.20 -20.92
N ALA A 229 -5.94 5.33 -20.30
CA ALA A 229 -6.44 4.35 -19.35
C ALA A 229 -7.06 5.04 -18.13
N ALA A 230 -8.31 4.69 -17.81
CA ALA A 230 -9.03 5.15 -16.63
C ALA A 230 -8.81 4.17 -15.46
N PHE A 231 -8.83 4.69 -14.23
CA PHE A 231 -8.84 3.85 -13.04
C PHE A 231 -10.27 3.35 -12.77
N THR A 232 -10.47 2.04 -12.72
CA THR A 232 -11.81 1.39 -12.73
C THR A 232 -12.04 0.45 -11.54
N LEU A 233 -11.21 0.53 -10.50
CA LEU A 233 -11.32 -0.40 -9.38
C LEU A 233 -12.55 -0.13 -8.53
N ASP A 234 -13.53 -1.04 -8.59
CA ASP A 234 -14.75 -0.94 -7.80
C ASP A 234 -14.58 -1.48 -6.38
N LEU A 235 -15.15 -0.75 -5.43
CA LEU A 235 -15.25 -1.18 -4.03
C LEU A 235 -16.57 -1.94 -3.82
N PRO A 236 -16.58 -2.98 -2.97
CA PRO A 236 -17.84 -3.60 -2.53
C PRO A 236 -18.69 -2.58 -1.77
N ALA A 237 -20.00 -2.82 -1.64
CA ALA A 237 -20.94 -1.90 -1.00
C ALA A 237 -20.55 -1.51 0.44
N ASN A 238 -19.98 -2.46 1.18
CA ASN A 238 -19.50 -2.25 2.55
C ASN A 238 -18.04 -2.69 2.66
N PRO A 239 -17.08 -1.91 2.14
CA PRO A 239 -15.68 -2.27 2.22
C PRO A 239 -15.21 -2.10 3.67
N ASP A 240 -14.35 -3.00 4.14
CA ASP A 240 -13.67 -2.78 5.41
C ASP A 240 -12.50 -1.80 5.26
N GLY A 241 -11.77 -1.55 6.35
CA GLY A 241 -10.61 -0.66 6.32
C GLY A 241 -9.51 -1.16 5.40
N CYS A 242 -9.22 -2.46 5.42
CA CYS A 242 -8.13 -3.07 4.66
C CYS A 242 -8.40 -3.02 3.15
N ILE A 243 -9.65 -3.27 2.70
CA ILE A 243 -10.07 -3.13 1.29
C ILE A 243 -9.88 -1.70 0.80
N ARG A 244 -10.27 -0.69 1.60
CA ARG A 244 -10.08 0.73 1.22
C ARG A 244 -8.60 1.07 1.07
N GLU A 245 -7.77 0.56 1.96
CA GLU A 245 -6.31 0.78 1.95
C GLU A 245 -5.64 0.09 0.76
N LEU A 246 -6.02 -1.16 0.45
CA LEU A 246 -5.54 -1.85 -0.75
C LEU A 246 -6.01 -1.16 -2.04
N ALA A 247 -7.25 -0.69 -2.11
CA ALA A 247 -7.70 0.11 -3.25
C ALA A 247 -6.93 1.42 -3.38
N ALA A 248 -6.59 2.06 -2.25
CA ALA A 248 -5.71 3.23 -2.25
C ALA A 248 -4.28 2.89 -2.72
N LEU A 249 -3.76 1.69 -2.39
CA LEU A 249 -2.49 1.18 -2.91
C LEU A 249 -2.56 0.98 -4.44
N PHE A 250 -3.63 0.39 -4.97
CA PHE A 250 -3.82 0.28 -6.42
C PHE A 250 -3.97 1.63 -7.10
N HIS A 251 -4.63 2.60 -6.47
CA HIS A 251 -4.68 3.96 -7.00
C HIS A 251 -3.28 4.62 -7.00
N ALA A 252 -2.45 4.36 -5.98
CA ALA A 252 -1.06 4.82 -5.98
C ALA A 252 -0.23 4.14 -7.08
N LEU A 253 -0.39 2.83 -7.31
CA LEU A 253 0.19 2.11 -8.45
C LEU A 253 -0.22 2.72 -9.78
N TYR A 254 -1.51 3.05 -9.94
CA TYR A 254 -2.04 3.69 -11.13
C TYR A 254 -1.39 5.05 -11.38
N VAL A 255 -1.31 5.90 -10.37
CA VAL A 255 -0.69 7.22 -10.50
C VAL A 255 0.83 7.11 -10.77
N ALA A 256 1.53 6.20 -10.09
CA ALA A 256 2.94 5.94 -10.34
C ALA A 256 3.18 5.47 -11.79
N TRP A 257 2.34 4.56 -12.28
CA TRP A 257 2.36 4.09 -13.67
C TRP A 257 2.11 5.22 -14.67
N LYS A 258 1.08 6.05 -14.44
CA LYS A 258 0.76 7.23 -15.27
C LYS A 258 1.91 8.23 -15.34
N LEU A 259 2.57 8.48 -14.21
CA LEU A 259 3.71 9.39 -14.09
C LEU A 259 5.04 8.77 -14.52
N ASN A 260 5.06 7.47 -14.81
CA ASN A 260 6.27 6.71 -15.12
C ASN A 260 7.36 6.81 -14.05
N VAL A 261 6.96 6.69 -12.79
CA VAL A 261 7.88 6.63 -11.66
C VAL A 261 7.64 5.34 -10.88
N PRO A 262 8.66 4.80 -10.19
CA PRO A 262 8.45 3.66 -9.32
C PRO A 262 7.48 3.96 -8.18
N LEU A 263 6.81 2.92 -7.70
CA LEU A 263 6.18 2.91 -6.38
C LEU A 263 7.10 2.16 -5.42
N PHE A 264 7.59 2.85 -4.39
CA PHE A 264 8.31 2.22 -3.29
C PHE A 264 7.31 1.55 -2.34
N ILE A 265 7.62 0.34 -1.87
CA ILE A 265 6.87 -0.42 -0.88
C ILE A 265 7.81 -0.88 0.24
N ASP A 266 7.41 -0.66 1.48
CA ASP A 266 8.05 -1.18 2.69
C ASP A 266 7.02 -2.03 3.44
N ALA A 267 7.16 -3.37 3.37
CA ALA A 267 6.15 -4.35 3.76
C ALA A 267 6.58 -5.27 4.90
#